data_AF-A0A2S7NZ79-F1
#
_entry.id   AF-A0A2S7NZ79-F1
#
_cell.length_a   1.000
_cell.length_b   1.000
_cell.length_c   1.000
_cell.angle_alpha   90.00
_cell.angle_beta   90.00
_cell.angle_gamma   90.00
#
_symmetry.space_group_name_H-M   'P 1'
#
loop_
_entity.id
_entity.type
_entity.pdbx_description
1 polymer ?
#
loop_
_entity_poly.entity_id
_entity_poly.type
_entity_poly.pdbx_seq_one_letter_code
_entity_poly.pdbx_strand_id
1 'polypeptide(L)'
;MRSRCVLCDRYFDSETSLKQHKRTSLAHAFNCMPCNRRFDSEGALQQHLRNSSAHAPSFDCDDCDRTFDSEEALQQHLRDSPAHAPSFDCDDCDRAFDSEEALQQHLRDSPAHKPSFDCDDCDRAFDSEDALRQHLRNSPAHAFDCNDCDRAFDSKEALQQHLRDSRIHQQETETPLDIFFRSFPAFNYDPSLPPATSYADLQRQEGWRRNSAASDDAWNRYQDALQSELNLWYGAENDLTAWHALCRAIGVDPLPKTCEQCEEAARRTHVNIIDLIEWGRSGNEEKVQTFRDVAELRAYTKETGKIFRNTFDQEDGNVVLRHLLRKIFRGSL
;
A
#
# COMPACT_ATOMS: atom_id res chain seq x y z
N MET A 1 111.50 13.96 38.53
CA MET A 1 110.76 13.30 37.44
C MET A 1 109.39 13.95 37.33
N ARG A 2 109.01 14.48 36.16
CA ARG A 2 107.66 15.01 35.92
C ARG A 2 106.72 13.87 35.57
N SER A 3 105.54 13.83 36.19
CA SER A 3 104.53 12.79 35.96
C SER A 3 103.49 13.28 34.94
N ARG A 4 103.21 12.48 33.91
CA ARG A 4 102.27 12.81 32.82
C ARG A 4 100.86 12.29 33.13
N CYS A 5 99.83 13.12 32.93
CA CYS A 5 98.45 12.69 32.97
C CYS A 5 98.05 12.08 31.62
N VAL A 6 97.85 10.77 31.56
CA VAL A 6 97.51 10.06 30.31
C VAL A 6 96.15 10.42 29.69
N LEU A 7 95.32 11.19 30.41
CA LEU A 7 93.98 11.58 29.96
C LEU A 7 93.94 12.97 29.30
N CYS A 8 94.93 13.82 29.56
CA CYS A 8 94.97 15.20 29.03
C CYS A 8 96.39 15.65 28.62
N ASP A 9 97.36 14.73 28.69
CA ASP A 9 98.78 14.91 28.36
C ASP A 9 99.52 16.07 29.05
N ARG A 10 98.95 16.60 30.14
CA ARG A 10 99.64 17.59 30.99
C ARG A 10 100.68 16.95 31.91
N TYR A 11 101.79 17.65 32.11
CA TYR A 11 102.91 17.25 32.97
C TYR A 11 102.84 17.97 34.31
N PHE A 12 103.09 17.21 35.38
CA PHE A 12 103.05 17.71 36.75
C PHE A 12 104.37 17.44 37.46
N ASP A 13 104.76 18.39 38.31
CA ASP A 13 106.06 18.38 38.97
C ASP A 13 106.09 17.44 40.20
N SER A 14 104.93 16.95 40.64
CA SER A 14 104.81 15.97 41.74
C SER A 14 103.61 15.03 41.56
N GLU A 15 103.68 13.84 42.16
CA GLU A 15 102.60 12.85 42.13
C GLU A 15 101.35 13.31 42.91
N THR A 16 101.54 14.11 43.95
CA THR A 16 100.44 14.74 44.71
C THR A 16 99.67 15.74 43.85
N SER A 17 100.36 16.57 43.07
CA SER A 17 99.72 17.49 42.10
C SER A 17 98.95 16.73 41.01
N LEU A 18 99.47 15.60 40.52
CA LEU A 18 98.77 14.75 39.55
C LEU A 18 97.51 14.10 40.17
N LYS A 19 97.58 13.63 41.42
CA LYS A 19 96.42 13.07 42.14
C LYS A 19 95.34 14.12 42.41
N GLN A 20 95.74 15.35 42.77
CA GLN A 20 94.81 16.47 42.95
C GLN A 20 94.15 16.88 41.62
N HIS A 21 94.93 17.00 40.53
CA HIS A 21 94.41 17.26 39.19
C HIS A 21 93.41 16.18 38.74
N LYS A 22 93.72 14.90 38.95
CA LYS A 22 92.78 13.82 38.66
C LYS A 22 91.49 13.97 39.48
N ARG A 23 91.58 14.30 40.78
CA ARG A 23 90.40 14.52 41.63
C ARG A 23 89.54 15.70 41.22
N THR A 24 90.13 16.83 40.80
CA THR A 24 89.36 18.04 40.46
C THR A 24 88.89 18.04 39.02
N SER A 25 89.69 17.56 38.07
CA SER A 25 89.34 17.58 36.64
C SER A 25 88.49 16.40 36.17
N LEU A 26 88.51 15.24 36.85
CA LEU A 26 87.57 14.13 36.58
C LEU A 26 86.23 14.28 37.34
N ALA A 27 86.07 15.32 38.16
CA ALA A 27 84.84 15.55 38.93
C ALA A 27 83.76 16.38 38.19
N HIS A 28 84.03 16.90 36.99
CA HIS A 28 83.02 17.58 36.17
C HIS A 28 82.20 16.57 35.36
N ALA A 29 81.18 15.99 36.00
CA ALA A 29 80.41 14.85 35.49
C ALA A 29 79.10 15.22 34.75
N PHE A 30 78.71 16.49 34.70
CA PHE A 30 77.40 16.89 34.17
C PHE A 30 77.52 17.43 32.74
N ASN A 31 77.34 16.53 31.77
CA ASN A 31 77.44 16.84 30.34
C ASN A 31 76.06 16.83 29.67
N CYS A 32 75.78 17.83 28.84
CA CYS A 32 74.66 17.78 27.91
C CYS A 32 75.08 16.99 26.67
N MET A 33 74.67 15.73 26.57
CA MET A 33 75.06 14.84 25.46
C MET A 33 74.68 15.38 24.06
N PRO A 34 73.49 16.00 23.87
CA PRO A 34 73.11 16.53 22.55
C PRO A 34 73.97 17.71 22.05
N CYS A 35 74.52 18.55 22.93
CA CYS A 35 75.32 19.72 22.52
C CYS A 35 76.78 19.73 23.06
N ASN A 36 77.19 18.66 23.74
CA ASN A 36 78.50 18.44 24.36
C ASN A 36 78.99 19.56 25.30
N ARG A 37 78.09 20.40 25.82
CA ARG A 37 78.42 21.41 26.83
C ARG A 37 78.60 20.77 28.21
N ARG A 38 79.56 21.28 28.97
CA ARG A 38 79.93 20.80 30.31
C ARG A 38 79.48 21.78 31.38
N PHE A 39 78.94 21.25 32.46
CA PHE A 39 78.42 22.02 33.58
C PHE A 39 79.10 21.62 34.88
N ASP A 40 79.19 22.56 35.81
CA ASP A 40 79.81 22.40 37.12
C ASP A 40 78.88 21.77 38.17
N SER A 41 77.58 21.69 37.87
CA SER A 41 76.55 21.11 38.73
C SER A 41 75.37 20.54 37.93
N GLU A 42 74.64 19.61 38.53
CA GLU A 42 73.40 19.06 37.97
C GLU A 42 72.34 20.16 37.80
N GLY A 43 72.22 21.09 38.75
CA GLY A 43 71.28 22.21 38.66
C GLY A 43 71.56 23.11 37.45
N ALA A 44 72.84 23.39 37.15
CA ALA A 44 73.22 24.16 35.97
C ALA A 44 72.94 23.41 34.65
N LEU A 45 73.12 22.08 34.63
CA LEU A 45 72.74 21.24 33.50
C LEU A 45 71.22 21.23 33.28
N GLN A 46 70.42 21.07 34.34
CA GLN A 46 68.96 21.08 34.27
C GLN A 46 68.40 22.43 33.81
N GLN A 47 68.98 23.53 34.30
CA GLN A 47 68.61 24.88 33.85
C GLN A 47 68.97 25.09 32.37
N HIS A 48 70.10 24.56 31.91
CA HIS A 48 70.49 24.58 30.51
C HIS A 48 69.53 23.77 29.62
N LEU A 49 69.13 22.57 30.03
CA LEU A 49 68.16 21.74 29.28
C LEU A 49 66.79 22.42 29.19
N ARG A 50 66.34 23.09 30.27
CA ARG A 50 65.06 23.80 30.30
C ARG A 50 65.05 25.06 29.44
N ASN A 51 66.14 25.82 29.42
CA ASN A 51 66.18 27.15 28.79
C ASN A 51 66.78 27.14 27.38
N SER A 52 67.32 26.01 26.92
CA SER A 52 67.86 25.90 25.56
C SER A 52 66.75 25.51 24.60
N SER A 53 66.49 26.35 23.61
CA SER A 53 65.58 26.04 22.50
C SER A 53 65.96 24.77 21.72
N ALA A 54 67.20 24.30 21.82
CA ALA A 54 67.65 23.03 21.24
C ALA A 54 67.23 21.79 22.05
N HIS A 55 66.70 21.97 23.27
CA HIS A 55 66.34 20.91 24.21
C HIS A 55 64.94 21.09 24.80
N ALA A 56 64.24 22.19 24.48
CA ALA A 56 62.84 22.35 24.80
C ALA A 56 62.01 21.29 24.04
N PRO A 57 61.01 20.65 24.67
CA PRO A 57 60.10 19.77 23.96
C PRO A 57 59.37 20.57 22.87
N SER A 58 59.38 20.05 21.65
CA SER A 58 58.52 20.54 20.57
C SER A 58 57.16 19.84 20.64
N PHE A 59 56.10 20.60 20.44
CA PHE A 59 54.74 20.08 20.36
C PHE A 59 54.25 20.31 18.95
N ASP A 60 54.31 19.26 18.14
CA ASP A 60 53.94 19.30 16.73
C ASP A 60 52.44 19.03 16.57
N CYS A 61 51.79 19.70 15.61
CA CYS A 61 50.42 19.39 15.22
C CYS A 61 50.44 18.24 14.21
N ASP A 62 49.70 17.16 14.45
CA ASP A 62 49.67 16.01 13.53
C ASP A 62 49.00 16.35 12.18
N ASP A 63 48.08 17.32 12.19
CA ASP A 63 47.27 17.71 11.04
C ASP A 63 47.86 18.89 10.23
N CYS A 64 48.96 19.51 10.70
CA CYS A 64 49.67 20.55 9.93
C CYS A 64 51.15 20.70 10.34
N ASP A 65 52.00 21.25 9.45
CA ASP A 65 53.45 21.39 9.69
C ASP A 65 53.84 22.49 10.72
N ARG A 66 53.00 22.77 11.73
CA ARG A 66 53.28 23.77 12.78
C ARG A 66 53.80 23.12 14.06
N THR A 67 54.84 23.73 14.61
CA THR A 67 55.48 23.34 15.87
C THR A 67 55.29 24.43 16.93
N PHE A 68 54.96 24.03 18.14
CA PHE A 68 54.75 24.90 19.29
C PHE A 68 55.77 24.63 20.40
N ASP A 69 56.01 25.65 21.23
CA ASP A 69 56.98 25.62 22.34
C ASP A 69 56.37 25.16 23.68
N SER A 70 55.06 24.91 23.70
CA SER A 70 54.31 24.44 24.87
C SER A 70 53.05 23.67 24.44
N GLU A 71 52.60 22.77 25.32
CA GLU A 71 51.37 22.01 25.12
C GLU A 71 50.15 22.93 25.10
N GLU A 72 50.12 23.96 25.95
CA GLU A 72 49.05 24.96 25.99
C GLU A 72 48.91 25.72 24.67
N ALA A 73 50.03 26.07 24.02
CA ALA A 73 50.02 26.74 22.73
C ALA A 73 49.52 25.82 21.60
N LEU A 74 49.87 24.53 21.63
CA LEU A 74 49.30 23.53 20.71
C LEU A 74 47.79 23.36 20.93
N GLN A 75 47.33 23.26 22.18
CA GLN A 75 45.90 23.12 22.49
C GLN A 75 45.08 24.34 22.08
N GLN A 76 45.63 25.55 22.24
CA GLN A 76 44.98 26.78 21.74
C GLN A 76 44.90 26.77 20.21
N HIS A 77 45.97 26.32 19.53
CA HIS A 77 45.97 26.19 18.08
C HIS A 77 44.92 25.19 17.57
N LEU A 78 44.81 24.00 18.18
CA LEU A 78 43.80 23.00 17.83
C LEU A 78 42.37 23.53 18.00
N ARG A 79 42.14 24.39 18.99
CA ARG A 79 40.83 24.99 19.25
C ARG A 79 40.46 26.10 18.27
N ASP A 80 41.41 26.97 17.94
CA ASP A 80 41.12 28.21 17.21
C ASP A 80 41.40 28.11 15.70
N SER A 81 42.09 27.05 15.25
CA SER A 81 42.42 26.92 13.84
C SER A 81 41.22 26.41 13.04
N PRO A 82 40.82 27.10 11.96
CA PRO A 82 39.78 26.62 11.06
C PRO A 82 40.10 25.27 10.42
N ALA A 83 41.37 24.89 10.35
CA ALA A 83 41.82 23.60 9.81
C ALA A 83 41.39 22.41 10.69
N HIS A 84 41.12 22.66 11.98
CA HIS A 84 40.78 21.64 12.98
C HIS A 84 39.35 21.79 13.50
N ALA A 85 38.58 22.73 12.92
CA ALA A 85 37.18 22.88 13.25
C ALA A 85 36.40 21.65 12.74
N PRO A 86 35.48 21.08 13.54
CA PRO A 86 34.66 19.96 13.09
C PRO A 86 33.82 20.39 11.88
N SER A 87 33.91 19.63 10.78
CA SER A 87 33.01 19.75 9.63
C SER A 87 31.84 18.78 9.79
N PHE A 88 30.65 19.25 9.49
CA PHE A 88 29.43 18.46 9.46
C PHE A 88 28.97 18.37 8.00
N ASP A 89 29.28 17.26 7.35
CA ASP A 89 29.01 17.05 5.94
C ASP A 89 27.59 16.51 5.71
N CYS A 90 26.94 16.94 4.63
CA CYS A 90 25.66 16.38 4.20
C CYS A 90 25.91 15.14 3.33
N ASP A 91 25.39 13.97 3.71
CA ASP A 91 25.61 12.73 2.94
C ASP A 91 25.01 12.79 1.52
N ASP A 92 23.97 13.60 1.34
CA ASP A 92 23.21 13.73 0.10
C ASP A 92 23.74 14.85 -0.84
N CYS A 93 24.67 15.69 -0.40
CA CYS A 93 25.26 16.74 -1.24
C CYS A 93 26.65 17.21 -0.78
N ASP A 94 27.44 17.81 -1.68
CA ASP A 94 28.82 18.25 -1.39
C ASP A 94 28.94 19.50 -0.47
N ARG A 95 27.99 19.73 0.44
CA ARG A 95 28.02 20.84 1.40
C ARG A 95 28.50 20.40 2.77
N ALA A 96 29.38 21.22 3.34
CA ALA A 96 29.89 21.09 4.70
C ALA A 96 29.45 22.29 5.55
N PHE A 97 29.15 22.03 6.83
CA PHE A 97 28.71 23.02 7.81
C PHE A 97 29.68 23.08 9.00
N ASP A 98 29.71 24.22 9.67
CA ASP A 98 30.57 24.51 10.83
C ASP A 98 29.95 24.07 12.18
N SER A 99 28.70 23.61 12.14
CA SER A 99 27.94 23.16 13.30
C SER A 99 26.88 22.13 12.92
N GLU A 100 26.52 21.27 13.87
CA GLU A 100 25.44 20.30 13.70
C GLU A 100 24.10 21.01 13.51
N GLU A 101 23.86 22.11 14.22
CA GLU A 101 22.63 22.91 14.07
C GLU A 101 22.47 23.47 12.65
N ALA A 102 23.56 23.93 12.03
CA ALA A 102 23.54 24.43 10.66
C ALA A 102 23.25 23.30 9.64
N LEU A 103 23.84 22.12 9.84
CA LEU A 103 23.52 20.93 9.03
C LEU A 103 22.05 20.53 9.19
N GLN A 104 21.52 20.49 10.42
CA GLN A 104 20.11 20.15 10.67
C GLN A 104 19.14 21.16 10.06
N GLN A 105 19.49 22.45 10.08
CA GLN A 105 18.68 23.46 9.39
C GLN A 105 18.69 23.27 7.88
N HIS A 106 19.85 22.95 7.31
CA HIS A 106 19.98 22.64 5.89
C HIS A 106 19.12 21.44 5.47
N LEU A 107 19.16 20.34 6.23
CA LEU A 107 18.36 19.14 5.95
C LEU A 107 16.85 19.42 5.99
N ARG A 108 16.40 20.31 6.88
CA ARG A 108 14.99 20.71 6.97
C ARG A 108 14.52 21.61 5.82
N ASP A 109 15.35 22.56 5.41
CA ASP A 109 14.93 23.63 4.49
C ASP A 109 15.27 23.32 3.02
N SER A 110 16.21 22.42 2.76
CA SER A 110 16.64 22.07 1.42
C SER A 110 15.58 21.23 0.70
N PRO A 111 15.09 21.67 -0.48
CA PRO A 111 14.16 20.89 -1.29
C PRO A 111 14.71 19.52 -1.71
N ALA A 112 16.03 19.37 -1.74
CA ALA A 112 16.70 18.11 -2.10
C ALA A 112 16.53 17.01 -1.04
N HIS A 113 16.27 17.37 0.23
CA HIS A 113 16.09 16.42 1.33
C HIS A 113 14.63 16.36 1.81
N LYS A 114 13.74 17.11 1.16
CA LYS A 114 12.31 17.09 1.48
C LYS A 114 11.71 15.78 0.93
N PRO A 115 10.98 14.99 1.74
CA PRO A 115 10.33 13.79 1.24
C PRO A 115 9.34 14.14 0.12
N SER A 116 9.47 13.48 -1.03
CA SER A 116 8.47 13.54 -2.09
C SER A 116 7.38 12.51 -1.82
N PHE A 117 6.14 12.94 -1.97
CA PHE A 117 4.96 12.09 -1.88
C PHE A 117 4.36 11.98 -3.28
N ASP A 118 4.67 10.88 -3.97
CA ASP A 118 4.25 10.65 -5.35
C ASP A 118 2.82 10.08 -5.40
N CYS A 119 2.06 10.48 -6.41
CA CYS A 119 0.75 9.90 -6.70
C CYS A 119 0.94 8.66 -7.60
N ASP A 120 0.45 7.49 -7.18
CA ASP A 120 0.60 6.25 -7.97
C ASP A 120 -0.17 6.29 -9.30
N ASP A 121 -1.23 7.09 -9.34
CA ASP A 121 -2.17 7.19 -10.45
C ASP A 121 -1.84 8.32 -11.44
N CYS A 122 -0.86 9.20 -11.13
CA CYS A 122 -0.39 10.24 -12.05
C CYS A 122 1.04 10.71 -11.75
N ASP A 123 1.73 11.29 -12.73
CA ASP A 123 3.13 11.73 -12.61
C ASP A 123 3.35 13.00 -11.74
N ARG A 124 2.52 13.23 -10.71
CA ARG A 124 2.64 14.38 -9.78
C ARG A 124 3.25 13.97 -8.45
N ALA A 125 4.20 14.78 -7.99
CA ALA A 125 4.83 14.70 -6.68
C ALA A 125 4.42 15.87 -5.80
N PHE A 126 4.25 15.61 -4.51
CA PHE A 126 3.87 16.59 -3.49
C PHE A 126 4.92 16.69 -2.39
N ASP A 127 4.97 17.84 -1.73
CA ASP A 127 5.97 18.16 -0.71
C ASP A 127 5.49 17.85 0.73
N SER A 128 4.28 17.29 0.85
CA SER A 128 3.69 16.85 2.11
C SER A 128 2.58 15.82 1.85
N GLU A 129 2.33 14.94 2.83
CA GLU A 129 1.24 13.97 2.78
C GLU A 129 -0.13 14.65 2.70
N ASP A 130 -0.34 15.77 3.41
CA ASP A 130 -1.58 16.53 3.35
C ASP A 130 -1.87 17.08 1.95
N ALA A 131 -0.85 17.59 1.25
CA ALA A 131 -0.98 18.06 -0.12
C ALA A 131 -1.32 16.92 -1.08
N LEU A 132 -0.70 15.74 -0.93
CA LEU A 132 -1.06 14.53 -1.69
C LEU A 132 -2.51 14.10 -1.40
N ARG A 133 -2.93 14.04 -0.14
CA ARG A 133 -4.31 13.69 0.24
C ARG A 133 -5.34 14.67 -0.32
N GLN A 134 -5.03 15.97 -0.31
CA GLN A 134 -5.90 16.98 -0.91
C GLN A 134 -5.97 16.81 -2.43
N HIS A 135 -4.86 16.46 -3.09
CA HIS A 135 -4.85 16.14 -4.51
C HIS A 135 -5.71 14.91 -4.84
N LEU A 136 -5.55 13.81 -4.09
CA LEU A 136 -6.34 12.60 -4.25
C LEU A 136 -7.84 12.86 -4.10
N ARG A 137 -8.24 13.78 -3.22
CA ARG A 137 -9.66 14.13 -3.04
C ARG A 137 -10.23 15.00 -4.16
N ASN A 138 -9.44 15.93 -4.70
CA ASN A 138 -9.94 17.00 -5.57
C ASN A 138 -9.64 16.78 -7.05
N SER A 139 -8.77 15.83 -7.39
CA SER A 139 -8.44 15.53 -8.79
C SER A 139 -9.56 14.70 -9.41
N PRO A 140 -10.08 15.09 -10.59
CA PRO A 140 -11.04 14.27 -11.34
C PRO A 140 -10.52 12.86 -11.64
N ALA A 141 -9.19 12.69 -11.72
CA ALA A 141 -8.56 11.40 -11.98
C ALA A 141 -8.76 10.36 -10.87
N HIS A 142 -9.13 10.79 -9.65
CA HIS A 142 -9.39 9.90 -8.51
C HIS A 142 -10.83 10.03 -8.00
N ALA A 143 -11.71 10.70 -8.77
CA ALA A 143 -13.10 10.78 -8.42
C ALA A 143 -13.77 9.41 -8.61
N PHE A 144 -14.74 9.12 -7.76
CA PHE A 144 -15.58 7.93 -7.87
C PHE A 144 -16.80 8.30 -8.70
N ASP A 145 -16.78 7.94 -9.98
CA ASP A 145 -17.87 8.23 -10.89
C ASP A 145 -19.07 7.30 -10.68
N CYS A 146 -20.27 7.86 -10.74
CA CYS A 146 -21.47 7.08 -10.93
C CYS A 146 -21.60 6.73 -12.42
N ASN A 147 -21.77 5.45 -12.75
CA ASN A 147 -21.96 5.05 -14.16
C ASN A 147 -23.38 5.35 -14.67
N ASP A 148 -24.33 5.53 -13.75
CA ASP A 148 -25.75 5.73 -14.07
C ASP A 148 -26.15 7.21 -14.13
N CYS A 149 -25.28 8.11 -13.65
CA CYS A 149 -25.42 9.54 -13.88
C CYS A 149 -24.03 10.20 -13.91
N ASP A 150 -23.84 11.25 -14.70
CA ASP A 150 -22.54 11.94 -14.90
C ASP A 150 -22.05 12.72 -13.65
N ARG A 151 -22.24 12.19 -12.43
CA ARG A 151 -21.79 12.75 -11.16
C ARG A 151 -20.56 12.00 -10.66
N ALA A 152 -19.59 12.79 -10.24
CA ALA A 152 -18.34 12.34 -9.66
C ALA A 152 -18.31 12.64 -8.15
N PHE A 153 -17.78 11.72 -7.35
CA PHE A 153 -17.71 11.82 -5.89
C PHE A 153 -16.26 11.80 -5.40
N ASP A 154 -16.00 12.46 -4.27
CA ASP A 154 -14.67 12.60 -3.67
C ASP A 154 -14.24 11.39 -2.81
N SER A 155 -15.15 10.44 -2.62
CA SER A 155 -14.95 9.23 -1.83
C SER A 155 -15.92 8.12 -2.22
N LYS A 156 -15.51 6.87 -1.96
CA LYS A 156 -16.35 5.69 -2.19
C LYS A 156 -17.60 5.73 -1.31
N GLU A 157 -17.48 6.18 -0.07
CA GLU A 157 -18.59 6.31 0.87
C GLU A 157 -19.63 7.32 0.36
N ALA A 158 -19.20 8.46 -0.18
CA ALA A 158 -20.09 9.45 -0.77
C ALA A 158 -20.80 8.93 -2.03
N LEU A 159 -20.10 8.19 -2.90
CA LEU A 159 -20.73 7.51 -4.03
C LEU A 159 -21.77 6.48 -3.56
N GLN A 160 -21.44 5.64 -2.56
CA GLN A 160 -22.38 4.65 -2.01
C GLN A 160 -23.60 5.29 -1.35
N GLN A 161 -23.40 6.40 -0.63
CA GLN A 161 -24.50 7.18 -0.09
C GLN A 161 -25.34 7.80 -1.20
N HIS A 162 -24.72 8.33 -2.25
CA HIS A 162 -25.42 8.85 -3.41
C HIS A 162 -26.26 7.77 -4.12
N LEU A 163 -25.70 6.58 -4.35
CA LEU A 163 -26.44 5.44 -4.92
C LEU A 163 -27.61 5.04 -4.03
N ARG A 164 -27.47 5.14 -2.70
CA ARG A 164 -28.53 4.84 -1.73
C ARG A 164 -29.60 5.92 -1.62
N ASP A 165 -29.24 7.20 -1.69
CA ASP A 165 -30.08 8.34 -1.28
C ASP A 165 -30.64 9.16 -2.46
N SER A 166 -30.06 9.02 -3.66
CA SER A 166 -30.46 9.76 -4.85
C SER A 166 -31.72 9.18 -5.46
N ARG A 167 -32.78 9.99 -5.64
CA ARG A 167 -34.02 9.58 -6.35
C ARG A 167 -33.82 9.01 -7.75
N ILE A 168 -32.69 9.30 -8.39
CA ILE A 168 -32.34 8.78 -9.73
C ILE A 168 -31.90 7.31 -9.64
N HIS A 169 -31.31 6.89 -8.51
CA HIS A 169 -30.89 5.50 -8.23
C HIS A 169 -31.81 4.77 -7.24
N GLN A 170 -32.59 5.53 -6.45
CA GLN A 170 -33.69 5.07 -5.59
C GLN A 170 -35.02 4.95 -6.34
N GLN A 171 -35.06 5.21 -7.64
CA GLN A 171 -36.05 4.48 -8.42
C GLN A 171 -35.63 3.02 -8.28
N GLU A 172 -36.25 2.32 -7.31
CA GLU A 172 -36.64 0.94 -7.49
C GLU A 172 -37.10 0.89 -8.95
N THR A 173 -36.23 0.37 -9.83
CA THR A 173 -36.63 0.11 -11.20
C THR A 173 -37.70 -0.93 -11.00
N GLU A 174 -38.97 -0.53 -11.05
CA GLU A 174 -40.08 -1.44 -10.84
C GLU A 174 -39.81 -2.62 -11.77
N THR A 175 -39.51 -3.77 -11.19
CA THR A 175 -39.16 -4.95 -11.99
C THR A 175 -40.38 -5.29 -12.85
N PRO A 176 -40.21 -6.00 -13.96
CA PRO A 176 -41.35 -6.42 -14.77
C PRO A 176 -42.48 -7.09 -13.95
N LEU A 177 -42.16 -7.84 -12.89
CA LEU A 177 -43.16 -8.37 -11.96
C LEU A 177 -43.79 -7.31 -11.05
N ASP A 178 -43.03 -6.32 -10.57
CA ASP A 178 -43.60 -5.23 -9.77
C ASP A 178 -44.63 -4.44 -10.59
N ILE A 179 -44.30 -4.12 -11.86
CA ILE A 179 -45.21 -3.47 -12.80
C ILE A 179 -46.47 -4.34 -13.01
N PHE A 180 -46.29 -5.65 -13.18
CA PHE A 180 -47.42 -6.57 -13.33
C PHE A 180 -48.34 -6.57 -12.11
N PHE A 181 -47.81 -6.78 -10.90
CA PHE A 181 -48.63 -6.87 -9.69
C PHE A 181 -49.28 -5.53 -9.34
N ARG A 182 -48.57 -4.42 -9.51
CA ARG A 182 -49.09 -3.07 -9.28
C ARG A 182 -50.14 -2.64 -10.31
N SER A 183 -50.24 -3.34 -11.45
CA SER A 183 -51.33 -3.11 -12.41
C SER A 183 -52.72 -3.53 -11.89
N PHE A 184 -52.80 -4.19 -10.73
CA PHE A 184 -54.03 -4.54 -10.02
C PHE A 184 -54.19 -3.64 -8.78
N PRO A 185 -54.90 -2.49 -8.86
CA PRO A 185 -54.90 -1.49 -7.78
C PRO A 185 -55.54 -1.96 -6.47
N ALA A 186 -56.40 -2.97 -6.54
CA ALA A 186 -57.03 -3.56 -5.36
C ALA A 186 -56.15 -4.62 -4.68
N PHE A 187 -55.11 -5.12 -5.35
CA PHE A 187 -54.22 -6.15 -4.84
C PHE A 187 -53.15 -5.50 -3.95
N ASN A 188 -53.08 -5.93 -2.69
CA ASN A 188 -52.06 -5.45 -1.76
C ASN A 188 -50.75 -6.21 -2.00
N TYR A 189 -50.00 -5.76 -3.00
CA TYR A 189 -48.75 -6.39 -3.41
C TYR A 189 -47.61 -6.14 -2.40
N ASP A 190 -46.99 -7.23 -1.95
CA ASP A 190 -45.76 -7.22 -1.14
C ASP A 190 -44.58 -7.77 -1.98
N PRO A 191 -43.62 -6.92 -2.38
CA PRO A 191 -42.46 -7.33 -3.18
C PRO A 191 -41.51 -8.32 -2.49
N SER A 192 -41.62 -8.51 -1.16
CA SER A 192 -40.82 -9.46 -0.40
C SER A 192 -41.30 -10.90 -0.51
N LEU A 193 -42.54 -11.10 -0.97
CA LEU A 193 -43.11 -12.44 -1.16
C LEU A 193 -42.62 -13.07 -2.47
N PRO A 194 -42.45 -14.41 -2.50
CA PRO A 194 -42.17 -15.13 -3.74
C PRO A 194 -43.22 -14.80 -4.82
N PRO A 195 -42.83 -14.55 -6.09
CA PRO A 195 -43.76 -14.21 -7.16
C PRO A 195 -44.91 -15.22 -7.33
N ALA A 196 -44.61 -16.51 -7.15
CA ALA A 196 -45.61 -17.57 -7.21
C ALA A 196 -46.67 -17.45 -6.09
N THR A 197 -46.24 -17.05 -4.88
CA THR A 197 -47.14 -16.77 -3.75
C THR A 197 -48.01 -15.57 -4.04
N SER A 198 -47.41 -14.45 -4.48
CA SER A 198 -48.12 -13.23 -4.84
C SER A 198 -49.15 -13.48 -5.94
N TYR A 199 -48.81 -14.27 -6.95
CA TYR A 199 -49.75 -14.62 -8.01
C TYR A 199 -50.89 -15.53 -7.52
N ALA A 200 -50.61 -16.50 -6.65
CA ALA A 200 -51.65 -17.33 -6.05
C ALA A 200 -52.63 -16.51 -5.20
N ASP A 201 -52.13 -15.50 -4.47
CA ASP A 201 -52.96 -14.58 -3.69
C ASP A 201 -53.81 -13.68 -4.59
N LEU A 202 -53.23 -13.15 -5.67
CA LEU A 202 -53.95 -12.38 -6.68
C LEU A 202 -55.10 -13.22 -7.30
N GLN A 203 -54.84 -14.47 -7.67
CA GLN A 203 -55.88 -15.36 -8.20
C GLN A 203 -57.04 -15.59 -7.22
N ARG A 204 -56.75 -15.73 -5.92
CA ARG A 204 -57.78 -15.90 -4.88
C ARG A 204 -58.60 -14.64 -4.69
N GLN A 205 -57.95 -13.47 -4.70
CA GLN A 205 -58.62 -12.18 -4.51
C GLN A 205 -59.54 -11.84 -5.68
N GLU A 206 -59.08 -12.03 -6.92
CA GLU A 206 -59.85 -11.73 -8.12
C GLU A 206 -60.98 -12.75 -8.38
N GLY A 207 -60.95 -13.89 -7.67
CA GLY A 207 -61.99 -14.91 -7.77
C GLY A 207 -62.13 -15.51 -9.18
N TRP A 208 -61.04 -15.53 -9.95
CA TRP A 208 -61.07 -15.97 -11.33
C TRP A 208 -61.59 -17.39 -11.48
N ARG A 209 -62.62 -17.55 -12.32
CA ARG A 209 -63.09 -18.88 -12.70
C ARG A 209 -62.05 -19.55 -13.58
N ARG A 210 -61.87 -20.85 -13.39
CA ARG A 210 -60.98 -21.69 -14.21
C ARG A 210 -61.32 -21.50 -15.69
N ASN A 211 -60.32 -21.17 -16.51
CA ASN A 211 -60.42 -20.91 -17.95
C ASN A 211 -61.28 -19.69 -18.32
N SER A 212 -61.34 -18.67 -17.45
CA SER A 212 -61.91 -17.37 -17.83
C SER A 212 -60.90 -16.56 -18.63
N ALA A 213 -61.36 -15.78 -19.61
CA ALA A 213 -60.49 -14.95 -20.44
C ALA A 213 -59.63 -13.97 -19.61
N ALA A 214 -60.17 -13.43 -18.52
CA ALA A 214 -59.43 -12.56 -17.60
C ALA A 214 -58.32 -13.31 -16.85
N SER A 215 -58.57 -14.54 -16.42
CA SER A 215 -57.56 -15.41 -15.81
C SER A 215 -56.44 -15.76 -16.78
N ASP A 216 -56.81 -16.06 -18.03
CA ASP A 216 -55.85 -16.47 -19.06
C ASP A 216 -54.99 -15.28 -19.50
N ASP A 217 -55.58 -14.09 -19.65
CA ASP A 217 -54.85 -12.84 -19.92
C ASP A 217 -53.86 -12.50 -18.80
N ALA A 218 -54.32 -12.49 -17.56
CA ALA A 218 -53.48 -12.18 -16.41
C ALA A 218 -52.36 -13.23 -16.22
N TRP A 219 -52.65 -14.50 -16.49
CA TRP A 219 -51.62 -15.55 -16.49
C TRP A 219 -50.56 -15.32 -17.56
N ASN A 220 -50.95 -14.96 -18.79
CA ASN A 220 -49.98 -14.70 -19.85
C ASN A 220 -49.11 -13.48 -19.52
N ARG A 221 -49.72 -12.38 -19.04
CA ARG A 221 -48.98 -11.18 -18.60
C ARG A 221 -48.02 -11.46 -17.45
N TYR A 222 -48.39 -12.34 -16.52
CA TYR A 222 -47.49 -12.79 -15.46
C TYR A 222 -46.31 -13.60 -15.99
N GLN A 223 -46.54 -14.48 -16.97
CA GLN A 223 -45.47 -15.26 -17.61
C GLN A 223 -44.50 -14.37 -18.41
N ASP A 224 -45.02 -13.37 -19.13
CA ASP A 224 -44.21 -12.39 -19.85
C ASP A 224 -43.35 -11.55 -18.90
N ALA A 225 -43.90 -11.18 -17.73
CA ALA A 225 -43.17 -10.49 -16.68
C ALA A 225 -42.07 -11.38 -16.08
N LEU A 226 -42.35 -12.65 -15.77
CA LEU A 226 -41.34 -13.60 -15.30
C LEU A 226 -40.18 -13.74 -16.31
N GLN A 227 -40.50 -13.84 -17.60
CA GLN A 227 -39.48 -13.95 -18.64
C GLN A 227 -38.64 -12.67 -18.76
N SER A 228 -39.27 -11.50 -18.75
CA SER A 228 -38.58 -10.21 -18.81
C SER A 228 -37.65 -10.02 -17.61
N GLU A 229 -38.06 -10.48 -16.44
CA GLU A 229 -37.27 -10.36 -15.22
C GLU A 229 -36.11 -11.35 -15.17
N LEU A 230 -36.29 -12.56 -15.68
CA LEU A 230 -35.19 -13.49 -15.88
C LEU A 230 -34.10 -12.89 -16.79
N ASN A 231 -34.51 -12.23 -17.88
CA ASN A 231 -33.57 -11.54 -18.78
C ASN A 231 -32.90 -10.34 -18.09
N LEU A 232 -33.62 -9.62 -17.23
CA LEU A 232 -33.08 -8.50 -16.45
C LEU A 232 -31.92 -8.97 -15.55
N TRP A 233 -32.09 -10.12 -14.86
CA TRP A 233 -31.10 -10.62 -13.91
C TRP A 233 -29.92 -11.36 -14.57
N TYR A 234 -30.16 -12.05 -15.68
CA TYR A 234 -29.17 -12.97 -16.28
C TYR A 234 -28.77 -12.60 -17.72
N GLY A 235 -29.13 -11.40 -18.20
CA GLY A 235 -28.51 -10.72 -19.34
C GLY A 235 -28.68 -11.39 -20.71
N ALA A 236 -27.66 -11.23 -21.57
CA ALA A 236 -27.58 -11.72 -22.96
C ALA A 236 -26.41 -12.72 -23.18
N GLU A 237 -26.40 -13.49 -24.29
CA GLU A 237 -25.43 -14.62 -24.54
C GLU A 237 -23.96 -14.24 -24.40
N ASN A 238 -23.64 -12.99 -24.75
CA ASN A 238 -22.28 -12.52 -24.95
C ASN A 238 -21.72 -11.86 -23.68
N ASP A 239 -22.48 -11.81 -22.59
CA ASP A 239 -22.09 -11.20 -21.33
C ASP A 239 -21.59 -12.26 -20.34
N LEU A 240 -20.27 -12.33 -20.19
CA LEU A 240 -19.62 -13.23 -19.24
C LEU A 240 -20.03 -12.94 -17.78
N THR A 241 -20.32 -11.68 -17.46
CA THR A 241 -20.74 -11.27 -16.11
C THR A 241 -22.11 -11.86 -15.77
N ALA A 242 -23.04 -11.81 -16.72
CA ALA A 242 -24.36 -12.39 -16.59
C ALA A 242 -24.31 -13.93 -16.48
N TRP A 243 -23.43 -14.57 -17.27
CA TRP A 243 -23.13 -15.99 -17.14
C TRP A 243 -22.55 -16.36 -15.78
N HIS A 244 -21.67 -15.52 -15.22
CA HIS A 244 -21.13 -15.72 -13.88
C HIS A 244 -22.20 -15.58 -12.80
N ALA A 245 -23.13 -14.63 -12.93
CA ALA A 245 -24.27 -14.51 -12.01
C ALA A 245 -25.12 -15.80 -12.01
N LEU A 246 -25.45 -16.33 -13.19
CA LEU A 246 -26.15 -17.61 -13.30
C LEU A 246 -25.34 -18.77 -12.71
N CYS A 247 -24.05 -18.85 -13.02
CA CYS A 247 -23.15 -19.90 -12.51
C CYS A 247 -23.06 -19.87 -10.98
N ARG A 248 -22.98 -18.68 -10.36
CA ARG A 248 -23.01 -18.53 -8.91
C ARG A 248 -24.34 -19.00 -8.33
N ALA A 249 -25.46 -18.57 -8.93
CA ALA A 249 -26.78 -18.98 -8.49
C ALA A 249 -26.90 -20.51 -8.45
N ILE A 250 -26.48 -21.22 -9.49
CA ILE A 250 -26.56 -22.69 -9.55
C ILE A 250 -25.41 -23.43 -8.83
N GLY A 251 -24.45 -22.71 -8.23
CA GLY A 251 -23.35 -23.28 -7.45
C GLY A 251 -22.21 -23.89 -8.26
N VAL A 252 -21.89 -23.34 -9.44
CA VAL A 252 -20.71 -23.72 -10.24
C VAL A 252 -19.46 -23.04 -9.68
N ASP A 253 -18.53 -23.85 -9.16
CA ASP A 253 -17.23 -23.42 -8.66
C ASP A 253 -16.13 -24.42 -9.10
N PRO A 254 -14.98 -23.96 -9.65
CA PRO A 254 -14.62 -22.57 -9.96
C PRO A 254 -15.40 -22.00 -11.15
N LEU A 255 -15.57 -20.67 -11.16
CA LEU A 255 -16.26 -19.98 -12.25
C LEU A 255 -15.55 -20.19 -13.59
N PRO A 256 -16.28 -20.54 -14.67
CA PRO A 256 -15.67 -20.77 -15.97
C PRO A 256 -15.13 -19.49 -16.62
N LYS A 257 -14.17 -19.63 -17.53
CA LYS A 257 -13.46 -18.50 -18.16
C LYS A 257 -14.15 -17.94 -19.40
N THR A 258 -15.04 -18.71 -20.01
CA THR A 258 -15.74 -18.33 -21.25
C THR A 258 -17.24 -18.59 -21.15
N CYS A 259 -18.04 -17.84 -21.91
CA CYS A 259 -19.50 -18.02 -21.97
C CYS A 259 -19.88 -19.45 -22.40
N GLU A 260 -19.13 -20.06 -23.32
CA GLU A 260 -19.35 -21.44 -23.75
C GLU A 260 -19.21 -22.46 -22.61
N GLN A 261 -18.23 -22.25 -21.72
CA GLN A 261 -18.03 -23.12 -20.56
C GLN A 261 -19.12 -22.91 -19.50
N CYS A 262 -19.57 -21.66 -19.31
CA CYS A 262 -20.72 -21.35 -18.46
C CYS A 262 -22.00 -21.99 -19.00
N GLU A 263 -22.22 -21.94 -20.31
CA GLU A 263 -23.36 -22.60 -20.95
C GLU A 263 -23.33 -24.11 -20.72
N GLU A 264 -22.18 -24.76 -20.92
CA GLU A 264 -22.06 -26.20 -20.71
C GLU A 264 -22.27 -26.62 -19.24
N ALA A 265 -21.82 -25.80 -18.29
CA ALA A 265 -22.06 -26.02 -16.87
C ALA A 265 -23.55 -25.86 -16.50
N ALA A 266 -24.20 -24.81 -17.00
CA ALA A 266 -25.63 -24.57 -16.79
C ALA A 266 -26.51 -25.65 -17.44
N ARG A 267 -26.12 -26.14 -18.63
CA ARG A 267 -26.85 -27.20 -19.37
C ARG A 267 -26.98 -28.52 -18.62
N ARG A 268 -26.07 -28.81 -17.67
CA ARG A 268 -26.07 -30.05 -16.89
C ARG A 268 -26.86 -29.95 -15.59
N THR A 269 -27.40 -28.77 -15.29
CA THR A 269 -28.08 -28.48 -14.04
C THR A 269 -29.58 -28.33 -14.27
N HIS A 270 -30.39 -28.96 -13.41
CA HIS A 270 -31.83 -28.76 -13.40
C HIS A 270 -32.18 -27.81 -12.27
N VAL A 271 -32.87 -26.71 -12.57
CA VAL A 271 -33.23 -25.67 -11.60
C VAL A 271 -34.59 -25.06 -11.99
N ASN A 272 -35.35 -24.58 -11.01
CA ASN A 272 -36.60 -23.88 -11.27
C ASN A 272 -36.33 -22.40 -11.60
N ILE A 273 -36.97 -21.88 -12.63
CA ILE A 273 -36.77 -20.50 -13.10
C ILE A 273 -37.26 -19.46 -12.09
N ILE A 274 -38.35 -19.76 -11.39
CA ILE A 274 -38.87 -18.84 -10.37
C ILE A 274 -37.91 -18.80 -9.18
N ASP A 275 -37.26 -19.91 -8.83
CA ASP A 275 -36.18 -19.90 -7.82
C ASP A 275 -34.98 -19.03 -8.26
N LEU A 276 -34.63 -19.04 -9.55
CA LEU A 276 -33.60 -18.15 -10.09
C LEU A 276 -34.00 -16.67 -10.05
N ILE A 277 -35.27 -16.35 -10.33
CA ILE A 277 -35.78 -14.98 -10.23
C ILE A 277 -35.81 -14.54 -8.77
N GLU A 278 -36.30 -15.38 -7.86
CA GLU A 278 -36.28 -15.14 -6.42
C GLU A 278 -34.86 -14.89 -5.91
N TRP A 279 -33.89 -15.69 -6.37
CA TRP A 279 -32.47 -15.49 -6.05
C TRP A 279 -31.96 -14.12 -6.52
N GLY A 280 -32.23 -13.76 -7.77
CA GLY A 280 -31.86 -12.45 -8.34
C GLY A 280 -32.48 -11.28 -7.58
N ARG A 281 -33.77 -11.37 -7.22
CA ARG A 281 -34.47 -10.35 -6.41
C ARG A 281 -33.95 -10.25 -4.98
N SER A 282 -33.57 -11.37 -4.37
CA SER A 282 -33.15 -11.41 -2.97
C SER A 282 -31.71 -10.93 -2.74
N GLY A 283 -30.87 -10.93 -3.77
CA GLY A 283 -29.43 -10.66 -3.65
C GLY A 283 -28.70 -11.64 -2.72
N ASN A 284 -29.28 -12.82 -2.47
CA ASN A 284 -28.73 -13.82 -1.55
C ASN A 284 -27.48 -14.49 -2.15
N GLU A 285 -26.49 -14.80 -1.31
CA GLU A 285 -25.27 -15.51 -1.71
C GLU A 285 -25.44 -17.04 -1.68
N GLU A 286 -26.50 -17.55 -1.04
CA GLU A 286 -26.78 -18.99 -1.02
C GLU A 286 -27.27 -19.47 -2.39
N LYS A 287 -26.65 -20.54 -2.90
CA LYS A 287 -27.03 -21.16 -4.18
C LYS A 287 -28.49 -21.60 -4.19
N VAL A 288 -29.14 -21.51 -5.36
CA VAL A 288 -30.49 -22.04 -5.55
C VAL A 288 -30.51 -23.56 -5.51
N GLN A 289 -31.67 -24.11 -5.15
CA GLN A 289 -31.89 -25.54 -5.16
C GLN A 289 -31.76 -26.10 -6.59
N THR A 290 -30.92 -27.11 -6.74
CA THR A 290 -30.74 -27.84 -8.01
C THR A 290 -31.21 -29.28 -7.86
N PHE A 291 -31.63 -29.87 -8.97
CA PHE A 291 -32.29 -31.17 -9.02
C PHE A 291 -31.47 -32.16 -9.86
N ARG A 292 -31.55 -33.44 -9.51
CA ARG A 292 -30.79 -34.49 -10.19
C ARG A 292 -31.33 -34.78 -11.57
N ASP A 293 -32.65 -34.72 -11.71
CA ASP A 293 -33.35 -34.97 -12.96
C ASP A 293 -34.63 -34.13 -13.09
N VAL A 294 -35.23 -34.18 -14.28
CA VAL A 294 -36.47 -33.46 -14.57
C VAL A 294 -37.66 -33.99 -13.76
N ALA A 295 -37.67 -35.26 -13.39
CA ALA A 295 -38.80 -35.82 -12.64
C ALA A 295 -38.88 -35.18 -11.25
N GLU A 296 -37.73 -35.01 -10.60
CA GLU A 296 -37.58 -34.32 -9.33
C GLU A 296 -37.97 -32.83 -9.45
N LEU A 297 -37.46 -32.12 -10.48
CA LEU A 297 -37.82 -30.72 -10.74
C LEU A 297 -39.33 -30.54 -11.00
N ARG A 298 -39.97 -31.47 -11.73
CA ARG A 298 -41.42 -31.46 -11.99
C ARG A 298 -42.23 -31.70 -10.72
N ALA A 299 -41.81 -32.64 -9.88
CA ALA A 299 -42.45 -32.89 -8.60
C ALA A 299 -42.40 -31.63 -7.72
N TYR A 300 -41.23 -31.02 -7.59
CA TYR A 300 -41.02 -29.77 -6.86
C TYR A 300 -41.88 -28.61 -7.41
N THR A 301 -41.91 -28.45 -8.74
CA THR A 301 -42.70 -27.40 -9.40
C THR A 301 -44.19 -27.54 -9.12
N LYS A 302 -44.69 -28.79 -9.10
CA LYS A 302 -46.08 -29.10 -8.79
C LYS A 302 -46.42 -28.88 -7.31
N GLU A 303 -45.50 -29.22 -6.42
CA GLU A 303 -45.64 -29.05 -4.98
C GLU A 303 -45.65 -27.58 -4.57
N THR A 304 -44.73 -26.78 -5.11
CA THR A 304 -44.54 -25.37 -4.76
C THR A 304 -45.44 -24.41 -5.54
N GLY A 305 -46.02 -24.85 -6.65
CA GLY A 305 -46.79 -23.98 -7.55
C GLY A 305 -45.93 -22.99 -8.33
N LYS A 306 -44.59 -23.15 -8.32
CA LYS A 306 -43.63 -22.31 -9.04
C LYS A 306 -43.61 -22.61 -10.54
N ILE A 307 -44.72 -22.31 -11.21
CA ILE A 307 -44.99 -22.69 -12.59
C ILE A 307 -44.53 -21.58 -13.56
N PHE A 308 -43.60 -21.95 -14.43
CA PHE A 308 -43.22 -21.16 -15.61
C PHE A 308 -43.71 -21.89 -16.88
N ARG A 309 -44.56 -21.24 -17.69
CA ARG A 309 -45.20 -21.81 -18.87
C ARG A 309 -44.22 -21.76 -20.04
N ASN A 310 -43.93 -22.93 -20.60
CA ASN A 310 -43.25 -23.04 -21.89
C ASN A 310 -44.32 -23.16 -22.99
N THR A 311 -44.30 -22.28 -23.98
CA THR A 311 -45.18 -22.34 -25.17
C THR A 311 -44.67 -23.28 -26.25
N PHE A 312 -43.62 -24.07 -26.00
CA PHE A 312 -43.08 -25.01 -26.97
C PHE A 312 -43.44 -26.46 -26.63
N ASP A 313 -44.06 -27.10 -27.62
CA ASP A 313 -44.92 -28.27 -27.55
C ASP A 313 -44.37 -29.54 -26.88
N GLN A 314 -45.37 -30.29 -26.43
CA GLN A 314 -45.46 -31.75 -26.38
C GLN A 314 -44.46 -32.49 -27.28
N GLU A 315 -43.28 -32.81 -26.77
CA GLU A 315 -42.55 -34.08 -26.99
C GLU A 315 -41.19 -33.95 -26.26
N ASP A 316 -40.94 -34.88 -25.35
CA ASP A 316 -39.72 -35.02 -24.54
C ASP A 316 -39.39 -33.89 -23.54
N GLY A 317 -39.71 -34.20 -22.28
CA GLY A 317 -39.62 -33.35 -21.10
C GLY A 317 -38.25 -32.86 -20.64
N ASN A 318 -37.24 -32.72 -21.50
CA ASN A 318 -35.86 -32.36 -21.13
C ASN A 318 -35.42 -30.95 -21.65
N VAL A 319 -36.39 -30.07 -21.91
CA VAL A 319 -36.20 -28.86 -22.75
C VAL A 319 -36.29 -27.55 -21.95
N VAL A 320 -36.73 -27.57 -20.69
CA VAL A 320 -37.09 -26.35 -19.95
C VAL A 320 -35.90 -25.42 -19.72
N LEU A 321 -34.82 -25.85 -19.07
CA LEU A 321 -33.63 -24.98 -18.94
C LEU A 321 -32.84 -24.87 -20.24
N ARG A 322 -32.64 -26.01 -20.92
CA ARG A 322 -31.80 -26.16 -22.13
C ARG A 322 -32.26 -25.31 -23.30
N HIS A 323 -33.57 -25.06 -23.43
CA HIS A 323 -34.14 -24.28 -24.53
C HIS A 323 -34.41 -22.83 -24.13
N LEU A 324 -34.73 -22.56 -22.86
CA LEU A 324 -34.90 -21.19 -22.35
C LEU A 324 -33.55 -20.48 -22.29
N LEU A 325 -32.49 -21.11 -21.75
CA LEU A 325 -31.13 -20.56 -21.85
C LEU A 325 -30.63 -20.49 -23.30
N ARG A 326 -31.16 -21.27 -24.24
CA ARG A 326 -30.82 -21.10 -25.68
C ARG A 326 -31.68 -20.05 -26.40
N LYS A 327 -32.77 -19.54 -25.82
CA LYS A 327 -33.71 -18.60 -26.48
C LYS A 327 -33.77 -17.22 -25.83
N ILE A 328 -33.64 -17.10 -24.50
CA ILE A 328 -33.35 -15.84 -23.77
C ILE A 328 -32.20 -15.08 -24.45
N PHE A 329 -31.35 -15.87 -25.07
CA PHE A 329 -30.00 -15.60 -25.42
C PHE A 329 -29.85 -15.53 -26.97
N ARG A 330 -30.67 -16.27 -27.75
CA ARG A 330 -30.84 -16.09 -29.22
C ARG A 330 -31.82 -14.98 -29.62
N GLY A 331 -32.42 -14.26 -28.66
CA GLY A 331 -33.48 -13.27 -28.88
C GLY A 331 -33.02 -11.85 -29.23
N SER A 332 -31.83 -11.65 -29.80
CA SER A 332 -31.34 -10.32 -30.23
C SER A 332 -30.68 -10.37 -31.61
N LEU A 333 -31.37 -10.97 -32.57
CA LEU A 333 -31.09 -10.80 -34.01
C LEU A 333 -32.30 -10.22 -34.74
#